data_AF-A0A3D4BNB7-F1
#
_entry.id   AF-A0A3D4BNB7-F1
#
_cell.length_a   1.000
_cell.length_b   1.000
_cell.length_c   1.000
_cell.angle_alpha   90.00
_cell.angle_beta   90.00
_cell.angle_gamma   90.00
#
_symmetry.space_group_name_H-M   'P 1'
#
loop_
_entity.id
_entity.type
_entity.pdbx_description
1 polymer ?
#
loop_
_entity_poly.entity_id
_entity_poly.type
_entity_poly.pdbx_seq_one_letter_code
_entity_poly.pdbx_strand_id
1 'polypeptide(L)'
;MAEVLFNFNKMDQNTAIIWFSVGGVFVVCSLLSNFGLLVSNKWTMPMLLLGGFFIGLGSIHLDDFLHGWDERYHALVARNMLINPLKPTLFPEAPLSSSYHGPWWASYIWMHKGPLFSWQMGLCMLIFGNGIVAMRLASVLMFMLLVYSAYRCARLFFPKAAYVITLLIIMQPLLHLLISGRLGMDHNDIAFIAYIGVSFWAWCEYKFSQDKKWIYWVGVAAAAAIWTKWVAGSLIFCIWGLYILLFEIRQREQWKAL
;
A
#
# COMPACT_ATOMS: atom_id res chain seq x y z
N MET A 1 5.66 12.51 22.96
CA MET A 1 6.92 11.87 22.57
C MET A 1 7.13 11.88 21.06
N ALA A 2 6.26 11.25 20.25
CA ALA A 2 6.39 11.30 18.78
C ALA A 2 6.44 12.73 18.22
N GLU A 3 5.62 13.66 18.74
CA GLU A 3 5.62 15.06 18.29
C GLU A 3 6.95 15.82 18.53
N VAL A 4 7.69 15.47 19.58
CA VAL A 4 9.01 16.08 19.87
C VAL A 4 10.09 15.51 18.95
N LEU A 5 9.81 14.35 18.37
CA LEU A 5 10.74 13.53 17.66
C LEU A 5 10.72 13.84 16.15
N PHE A 6 9.58 14.14 15.55
CA PHE A 6 9.50 14.49 14.13
C PHE A 6 9.69 15.99 13.90
N ASN A 7 10.31 16.35 12.78
CA ASN A 7 10.40 17.75 12.36
C ASN A 7 9.06 18.16 11.71
N PHE A 8 8.19 18.79 12.52
CA PHE A 8 6.93 19.36 12.05
C PHE A 8 7.18 20.75 11.45
N ASN A 9 7.47 20.80 10.15
CA ASN A 9 7.25 22.02 9.41
C ASN A 9 5.76 22.13 9.12
N LYS A 10 5.16 23.27 9.45
CA LYS A 10 3.77 23.57 9.08
C LYS A 10 3.61 23.35 7.58
N MET A 11 2.75 22.43 7.19
CA MET A 11 2.51 22.20 5.76
C MET A 11 1.70 23.35 5.21
N ASP A 12 2.13 23.86 4.06
CA ASP A 12 1.37 24.86 3.33
C ASP A 12 0.26 24.16 2.54
N GLN A 13 -0.99 24.56 2.79
CA GLN A 13 -2.14 24.06 2.02
C GLN A 13 -1.99 24.32 0.51
N ASN A 14 -1.26 25.36 0.11
CA ASN A 14 -0.96 25.59 -1.30
C ASN A 14 -0.16 24.42 -1.90
N THR A 15 0.69 23.75 -1.12
CA THR A 15 1.45 22.58 -1.57
C THR A 15 0.51 21.43 -1.93
N ALA A 16 -0.52 21.17 -1.11
CA ALA A 16 -1.53 20.16 -1.42
C ALA A 16 -2.30 20.53 -2.71
N ILE A 17 -2.71 21.78 -2.86
CA ILE A 17 -3.40 22.28 -4.06
C ILE A 17 -2.55 22.11 -5.31
N ILE A 18 -1.24 22.41 -5.24
CA ILE A 18 -0.30 22.21 -6.35
C ILE A 18 -0.27 20.73 -6.74
N TRP A 19 -0.13 19.82 -5.77
CA TRP A 19 -0.10 18.38 -6.06
C TRP A 19 -1.41 17.86 -6.66
N PHE A 20 -2.57 18.29 -6.14
CA PHE A 20 -3.85 17.94 -6.75
C PHE A 20 -4.01 18.49 -8.16
N SER A 21 -3.53 19.71 -8.41
CA SER A 21 -3.57 20.35 -9.73
C SER A 21 -2.70 19.58 -10.73
N VAL A 22 -1.47 19.26 -10.36
CA VAL A 22 -0.56 18.44 -11.17
C VAL A 22 -1.17 17.06 -11.43
N GLY A 23 -1.72 16.41 -10.40
CA GLY A 23 -2.39 15.12 -10.54
C GLY A 23 -3.60 15.18 -11.48
N GLY A 24 -4.42 16.22 -11.39
CA GLY A 24 -5.56 16.47 -12.27
C GLY A 24 -5.15 16.61 -13.73
N VAL A 25 -4.06 17.36 -14.01
CA VAL A 25 -3.50 17.47 -15.36
C VAL A 25 -3.10 16.10 -15.90
N PHE A 26 -2.40 15.27 -15.12
CA PHE A 26 -2.03 13.92 -15.56
C PHE A 26 -3.24 13.00 -15.79
N VAL A 27 -4.30 13.10 -14.96
CA VAL A 27 -5.55 12.35 -15.17
C VAL A 27 -6.23 12.77 -16.48
N VAL A 28 -6.31 14.07 -16.77
CA VAL A 28 -6.86 14.59 -18.03
C VAL A 28 -6.02 14.14 -19.22
N CYS A 29 -4.69 14.28 -19.16
CA CYS A 29 -3.79 13.78 -20.21
C CYS A 29 -3.97 12.27 -20.43
N SER A 30 -4.13 11.50 -19.35
CA SER A 30 -4.40 10.07 -19.44
C SER A 30 -5.74 9.76 -20.12
N LEU A 31 -6.79 10.54 -19.84
CA LEU A 31 -8.09 10.38 -20.48
C LEU A 31 -7.99 10.64 -21.98
N LEU A 32 -7.35 11.74 -22.37
CA LEU A 32 -7.15 12.10 -23.77
C LEU A 32 -6.28 11.04 -24.49
N SER A 33 -5.24 10.53 -23.84
CA SER A 33 -4.43 9.41 -24.37
C SER A 33 -5.26 8.14 -24.56
N ASN A 34 -6.19 7.84 -23.64
CA ASN A 34 -7.04 6.64 -23.73
C ASN A 34 -7.96 6.67 -24.96
N PHE A 35 -8.40 7.86 -25.37
CA PHE A 35 -9.16 8.08 -26.61
C PHE A 35 -8.30 8.38 -27.84
N GLY A 36 -6.96 8.40 -27.70
CA GLY A 36 -6.03 8.71 -28.80
C GLY A 36 -6.05 10.17 -29.24
N LEU A 37 -6.55 11.09 -28.41
CA LEU A 37 -6.74 12.51 -28.75
C LEU A 37 -5.52 13.40 -28.46
N LEU A 38 -4.56 12.94 -27.65
CA LEU A 38 -3.37 13.71 -27.27
C LEU A 38 -2.08 13.01 -27.67
N VAL A 39 -1.92 11.76 -27.22
CA VAL A 39 -0.77 10.90 -27.50
C VAL A 39 -1.26 9.46 -27.68
N SER A 40 -0.37 8.59 -28.19
CA SER A 40 -0.62 7.15 -28.29
C SER A 40 -1.15 6.57 -26.96
N ASN A 41 -2.09 5.62 -27.08
CA ASN A 41 -2.71 4.91 -25.96
C ASN A 41 -1.72 4.18 -25.03
N LYS A 42 -0.47 3.94 -25.47
CA LYS A 42 0.58 3.38 -24.61
C LYS A 42 0.91 4.26 -23.40
N TRP A 43 0.65 5.57 -23.50
CA TRP A 43 0.91 6.54 -22.43
C TRP A 43 -0.22 6.66 -21.42
N THR A 44 -1.38 6.05 -21.69
CA THR A 44 -2.54 6.10 -20.78
C THR A 44 -2.16 5.59 -19.39
N MET A 45 -1.52 4.42 -19.30
CA MET A 45 -1.18 3.84 -18.00
C MET A 45 -0.13 4.67 -17.23
N PRO A 46 1.03 5.06 -17.82
CA PRO A 46 1.98 5.94 -17.14
C PRO A 46 1.37 7.25 -16.65
N MET A 47 0.56 7.91 -17.48
CA MET A 47 -0.08 9.18 -17.11
C MET A 47 -1.09 8.98 -15.98
N LEU A 48 -1.89 7.91 -16.02
CA LEU A 48 -2.83 7.61 -14.94
C LEU A 48 -2.11 7.34 -13.61
N LEU A 49 -0.98 6.62 -13.65
CA LEU A 49 -0.17 6.36 -12.47
C LEU A 49 0.46 7.64 -11.92
N LEU A 50 1.00 8.51 -12.78
CA LEU A 50 1.50 9.82 -12.35
C LEU A 50 0.38 10.65 -11.72
N GLY A 51 -0.81 10.65 -12.32
CA GLY A 51 -1.99 11.30 -11.75
C GLY A 51 -2.33 10.78 -10.35
N GLY A 52 -2.41 9.46 -10.18
CA GLY A 52 -2.64 8.84 -8.87
C GLY A 52 -1.55 9.18 -7.84
N PHE A 53 -0.28 9.19 -8.26
CA PHE A 53 0.85 9.50 -7.38
C PHE A 53 0.76 10.93 -6.85
N PHE A 54 0.53 11.91 -7.73
CA PHE A 54 0.40 13.32 -7.33
C PHE A 54 -0.87 13.59 -6.53
N ILE A 55 -1.99 12.92 -6.83
CA ILE A 55 -3.18 12.99 -5.98
C ILE A 55 -2.85 12.45 -4.57
N GLY A 56 -2.15 11.30 -4.49
CA GLY A 56 -1.70 10.74 -3.22
C GLY A 56 -0.76 11.68 -2.45
N LEU A 57 0.16 12.37 -3.15
CA LEU A 57 0.98 13.43 -2.56
C LEU A 57 0.13 14.59 -2.02
N GLY A 58 -0.88 15.03 -2.78
CA GLY A 58 -1.84 16.04 -2.31
C GLY A 58 -2.51 15.60 -1.02
N SER A 59 -2.98 14.36 -0.96
CA SER A 59 -3.69 13.79 0.20
C SER A 59 -2.84 13.80 1.48
N ILE A 60 -1.56 13.43 1.40
CA ILE A 60 -0.68 13.41 2.58
C ILE A 60 -0.22 14.81 3.05
N HIS A 61 -0.36 15.84 2.19
CA HIS A 61 -0.04 17.24 2.50
C HIS A 61 -1.25 18.04 3.03
N LEU A 62 -2.44 17.44 3.08
CA LEU A 62 -3.62 18.08 3.65
C LEU A 62 -3.58 18.16 5.18
N ASP A 63 -2.63 17.51 5.83
CA ASP A 63 -2.57 17.37 7.29
C ASP A 63 -1.13 17.41 7.80
N ASP A 64 -0.81 18.36 8.68
CA ASP A 64 0.55 18.59 9.18
C ASP A 64 0.81 18.02 10.58
N PHE A 65 -0.08 17.18 11.11
CA PHE A 65 0.14 16.50 12.38
C PHE A 65 -0.03 14.97 12.26
N LEU A 66 0.55 14.24 13.21
CA LEU A 66 0.32 12.80 13.35
C LEU A 66 -1.00 12.57 14.05
N HIS A 67 -1.90 11.80 13.46
CA HIS A 67 -3.18 11.44 14.08
C HIS A 67 -2.99 10.57 15.32
N GLY A 68 -3.98 10.64 16.22
CA GLY A 68 -3.98 9.84 17.43
C GLY A 68 -4.05 8.35 17.13
N TRP A 69 -3.61 7.55 18.11
CA TRP A 69 -3.63 6.09 18.03
C TRP A 69 -2.60 5.54 17.03
N ASP A 70 -3.01 4.71 16.07
CA ASP A 70 -2.14 3.84 15.26
C ASP A 70 -0.97 4.59 14.58
N GLU A 71 -1.23 5.70 13.88
CA GLU A 71 -0.21 6.41 13.08
C GLU A 71 1.01 6.82 13.91
N ARG A 72 0.80 7.37 15.12
CA ARG A 72 1.91 7.78 16.01
C ARG A 72 2.75 6.60 16.49
N TYR A 73 2.12 5.47 16.80
CA TYR A 73 2.83 4.26 17.22
C TYR A 73 3.62 3.68 16.05
N HIS A 74 3.01 3.59 14.88
CA HIS A 74 3.66 3.12 13.65
C HIS A 74 4.86 3.99 13.28
N ALA A 75 4.71 5.31 13.33
CA ALA A 75 5.78 6.26 13.05
C ALA A 75 6.94 6.13 14.05
N LEU A 76 6.64 6.01 15.34
CA LEU A 76 7.67 5.87 16.38
C LEU A 76 8.47 4.58 16.25
N VAL A 77 7.77 3.47 15.99
CA VAL A 77 8.41 2.16 15.77
C VAL A 77 9.25 2.18 14.50
N ALA A 78 8.71 2.68 13.38
CA ALA A 78 9.45 2.83 12.12
C ALA A 78 10.75 3.63 12.30
N ARG A 79 10.69 4.73 13.07
CA ARG A 79 11.87 5.52 13.39
C ARG A 79 12.88 4.75 14.23
N ASN A 80 12.45 4.08 15.30
CA ASN A 80 13.37 3.32 16.16
C ASN A 80 14.06 2.18 15.39
N MET A 81 13.37 1.61 14.40
CA MET A 81 13.91 0.60 13.50
C MET A 81 14.95 1.13 12.52
N LEU A 82 15.13 2.46 12.37
CA LEU A 82 16.29 3.02 11.67
C LEU A 82 17.60 2.72 12.40
N ILE A 83 17.54 2.64 13.73
CA ILE A 83 18.70 2.35 14.59
C ILE A 83 18.86 0.84 14.73
N ASN A 84 17.77 0.14 15.04
CA ASN A 84 17.76 -1.32 15.21
C ASN A 84 16.70 -1.99 14.31
N PRO A 85 17.01 -2.27 13.02
CA PRO A 85 16.03 -2.74 12.05
C PRO A 85 15.31 -4.03 12.43
N LEU A 86 15.97 -4.93 13.15
CA LEU A 86 15.40 -6.23 13.52
C LEU A 86 14.74 -6.24 14.92
N LYS A 87 14.67 -5.09 15.58
CA LYS A 87 14.12 -4.96 16.93
C LYS A 87 13.08 -3.83 16.94
N PRO A 88 11.81 -4.12 16.62
CA PRO A 88 10.75 -3.11 16.66
C PRO A 88 10.53 -2.69 18.11
N THR A 89 11.03 -1.51 18.48
CA THR A 89 10.81 -0.96 19.83
C THR A 89 9.89 0.24 19.77
N LEU A 90 9.00 0.35 20.75
CA LEU A 90 8.17 1.54 20.90
C LEU A 90 8.94 2.67 21.60
N PHE A 91 9.74 2.32 22.60
CA PHE A 91 10.59 3.27 23.30
C PHE A 91 12.05 3.12 22.86
N PRO A 92 12.83 4.22 22.86
CA PRO A 92 14.25 4.16 22.51
C PRO A 92 15.05 3.36 23.54
N GLU A 93 14.69 3.47 24.82
CA GLU A 93 15.35 2.79 25.94
C GLU A 93 14.37 1.84 26.64
N ALA A 94 14.90 0.75 27.19
CA ALA A 94 14.11 -0.20 27.95
C ALA A 94 13.71 0.43 29.29
N PRO A 95 12.40 0.51 29.63
CA PRO A 95 12.01 0.94 30.96
C PRO A 95 12.55 -0.03 32.01
N LEU A 96 12.91 0.50 33.19
CA LEU A 96 13.54 -0.24 34.30
C LEU A 96 12.77 -1.51 34.71
N SER A 97 11.47 -1.60 34.44
CA SER A 97 10.61 -2.77 34.66
C SER A 97 10.31 -3.56 33.38
N SER A 98 11.34 -3.83 32.57
CA SER A 98 11.28 -4.54 31.27
C SER A 98 10.58 -5.93 31.26
N SER A 99 10.06 -6.39 32.40
CA SER A 99 9.21 -7.57 32.57
C SER A 99 7.71 -7.32 32.34
N TYR A 100 7.26 -6.12 31.97
CA TYR A 100 5.83 -5.85 31.83
C TYR A 100 5.27 -6.27 30.46
N HIS A 101 4.50 -7.36 30.43
CA HIS A 101 3.58 -7.73 29.35
C HIS A 101 2.36 -6.79 29.33
N GLY A 102 2.63 -5.51 29.07
CA GLY A 102 1.60 -4.49 28.94
C GLY A 102 0.79 -4.64 27.64
N PRO A 103 -0.30 -3.89 27.51
CA PRO A 103 -0.97 -3.76 26.23
C PRO A 103 0.00 -3.21 25.19
N TRP A 104 -0.24 -3.51 23.91
CA TRP A 104 0.70 -3.24 22.82
C TRP A 104 1.17 -1.77 22.72
N TRP A 105 0.34 -0.82 23.16
CA TRP A 105 0.64 0.61 23.18
C TRP A 105 1.57 1.04 24.33
N ALA A 106 1.92 0.15 25.26
CA ALA A 106 2.81 0.39 26.39
C ALA A 106 3.99 -0.61 26.47
N SER A 107 4.18 -1.45 25.44
CA SER A 107 5.24 -2.46 25.43
C SER A 107 6.55 -1.90 24.88
N TYR A 108 7.69 -2.26 25.49
CA TYR A 108 9.00 -1.89 24.96
C TYR A 108 9.25 -2.50 23.57
N ILE A 109 9.08 -3.82 23.44
CA ILE A 109 9.11 -4.50 22.15
C ILE A 109 7.70 -4.46 21.56
N TRP A 110 7.58 -3.87 20.38
CA TRP A 110 6.29 -3.67 19.71
C TRP A 110 6.00 -4.83 18.76
N MET A 111 5.32 -5.87 19.25
CA MET A 111 4.95 -7.06 18.47
C MET A 111 3.50 -7.00 17.94
N HIS A 112 2.87 -5.82 17.91
CA HIS A 112 1.46 -5.68 17.55
C HIS A 112 1.16 -6.05 16.09
N LYS A 113 2.07 -5.68 15.18
CA LYS A 113 1.97 -5.90 13.73
C LYS A 113 3.32 -6.39 13.20
N GLY A 114 3.30 -6.98 12.01
CA GLY A 114 4.54 -7.40 11.38
C GLY A 114 5.36 -6.18 10.92
N PRO A 115 6.71 -6.26 10.92
CA PRO A 115 7.59 -5.11 10.74
C PRO A 115 7.61 -4.51 9.32
N LEU A 116 7.09 -5.20 8.30
CA LEU A 116 7.35 -4.85 6.91
C LEU A 116 6.89 -3.42 6.55
N PHE A 117 5.69 -3.02 6.98
CA PHE A 117 5.20 -1.67 6.69
C PHE A 117 5.98 -0.60 7.47
N SER A 118 6.41 -0.90 8.70
CA SER A 118 7.27 0.01 9.47
C SER A 118 8.66 0.16 8.86
N TRP A 119 9.21 -0.88 8.24
CA TRP A 119 10.44 -0.77 7.46
C TRP A 119 10.27 0.09 6.21
N GLN A 120 9.14 0.01 5.52
CA GLN A 120 8.86 0.88 4.38
C GLN A 120 8.81 2.36 4.82
N MET A 121 8.10 2.64 5.91
CA MET A 121 8.04 3.98 6.51
C MET A 121 9.43 4.46 6.92
N GLY A 122 10.19 3.62 7.62
CA GLY A 122 11.56 3.92 8.04
C GLY A 122 12.46 4.20 6.84
N LEU A 123 12.44 3.37 5.80
CA LEU A 123 13.23 3.57 4.59
C LEU A 123 12.92 4.93 3.93
N CYS A 124 11.66 5.33 3.84
CA CYS A 124 11.32 6.66 3.34
C CYS A 124 11.81 7.78 4.26
N MET A 125 11.73 7.62 5.59
CA MET A 125 12.31 8.58 6.53
C MET A 125 13.85 8.68 6.39
N LEU A 126 14.52 7.57 6.11
CA LEU A 126 15.98 7.54 5.90
C LEU A 126 16.38 8.33 4.66
N ILE A 127 15.61 8.22 3.57
CA ILE A 127 15.92 8.84 2.27
C ILE A 127 15.48 10.30 2.22
N PHE A 128 14.27 10.60 2.71
CA PHE A 128 13.62 11.91 2.56
C PHE A 128 13.59 12.74 3.85
N GLY A 129 14.20 12.25 4.92
CA GLY A 129 14.26 12.89 6.22
C GLY A 129 13.15 12.45 7.18
N ASN A 130 13.34 12.74 8.47
CA ASN A 130 12.47 12.26 9.54
C ASN A 130 11.22 13.16 9.76
N GLY A 131 10.44 13.37 8.70
CA GLY A 131 9.20 14.18 8.71
C GLY A 131 7.94 13.36 8.39
N ILE A 132 6.77 13.95 8.62
CA ILE A 132 5.46 13.30 8.37
C ILE A 132 5.30 12.92 6.89
N VAL A 133 5.66 13.83 5.97
CA VAL A 133 5.59 13.56 4.52
C VAL A 133 6.37 12.32 4.17
N ALA A 134 7.63 12.24 4.62
CA ALA A 134 8.52 11.13 4.30
C ALA A 134 7.95 9.80 4.83
N MET A 135 7.42 9.81 6.05
CA MET A 135 6.77 8.64 6.63
C MET A 135 5.54 8.19 5.83
N ARG A 136 4.62 9.12 5.51
CA ARG A 136 3.39 8.85 4.75
C ARG A 136 3.67 8.52 3.28
N LEU A 137 4.79 8.97 2.73
CA LEU A 137 5.20 8.69 1.35
C LEU A 137 5.30 7.17 1.09
N ALA A 138 5.72 6.39 2.09
CA ALA A 138 5.70 4.93 2.00
C ALA A 138 4.31 4.40 1.62
N SER A 139 3.26 4.97 2.21
CA SER A 139 1.87 4.60 1.90
C SER A 139 1.41 5.06 0.53
N VAL A 140 1.87 6.22 0.05
CA VAL A 140 1.62 6.67 -1.33
C VAL A 140 2.23 5.67 -2.32
N LEU A 141 3.45 5.18 -2.05
CA LEU A 141 4.09 4.17 -2.91
C LEU A 141 3.31 2.83 -2.89
N MET A 142 2.83 2.38 -1.73
CA MET A 142 1.99 1.19 -1.63
C MET A 142 0.64 1.37 -2.32
N PHE A 143 0.02 2.55 -2.20
CA PHE A 143 -1.17 2.91 -2.97
C PHE A 143 -0.92 2.83 -4.48
N MET A 144 0.22 3.34 -4.97
CA MET A 144 0.57 3.22 -6.38
C MET A 144 0.79 1.77 -6.84
N LEU A 145 1.38 0.94 -5.98
CA LEU A 145 1.55 -0.48 -6.23
C LEU A 145 0.19 -1.21 -6.33
N LEU A 146 -0.77 -0.85 -5.47
CA LEU A 146 -2.16 -1.33 -5.56
C LEU A 146 -2.82 -0.90 -6.87
N VAL A 147 -2.76 0.40 -7.21
CA VAL A 147 -3.34 0.97 -8.43
C VAL A 147 -2.76 0.29 -9.67
N TYR A 148 -1.44 0.10 -9.72
CA TYR A 148 -0.77 -0.61 -10.79
C TYR A 148 -1.29 -2.06 -10.93
N SER A 149 -1.34 -2.79 -9.83
CA SER A 149 -1.79 -4.19 -9.79
C SER A 149 -3.25 -4.32 -10.26
N ALA A 150 -4.10 -3.39 -9.82
CA ALA A 150 -5.50 -3.33 -10.22
C ALA A 150 -5.67 -3.00 -11.71
N TYR A 151 -4.90 -2.02 -12.24
CA TYR A 151 -4.92 -1.70 -13.67
C TYR A 151 -4.54 -2.91 -14.51
N ARG A 152 -3.47 -3.62 -14.13
CA ARG A 152 -3.02 -4.81 -14.86
C ARG A 152 -4.07 -5.93 -14.85
N CYS A 153 -4.66 -6.21 -13.70
CA CYS A 153 -5.79 -7.14 -13.61
C CYS A 153 -6.95 -6.70 -14.52
N ALA A 154 -7.37 -5.45 -14.41
CA ALA A 154 -8.49 -4.92 -15.18
C ALA A 154 -8.22 -4.96 -16.69
N ARG A 155 -6.97 -4.79 -17.13
CA ARG A 155 -6.58 -4.93 -18.54
C ARG A 155 -6.68 -6.35 -19.06
N LEU A 156 -6.44 -7.36 -18.23
CA LEU A 156 -6.56 -8.76 -18.60
C LEU A 156 -8.02 -9.18 -18.78
N PHE A 157 -8.90 -8.80 -17.85
CA PHE A 157 -10.30 -9.25 -17.85
C PHE A 157 -11.28 -8.29 -18.52
N PHE A 158 -11.05 -6.98 -18.38
CA PHE A 158 -11.98 -5.92 -18.77
C PHE A 158 -11.27 -4.80 -19.53
N PRO A 159 -10.60 -5.08 -20.67
CA PRO A 159 -9.71 -4.12 -21.34
C PRO A 159 -10.39 -2.78 -21.69
N LYS A 160 -11.68 -2.80 -22.03
CA LYS A 160 -12.48 -1.60 -22.33
C LYS A 160 -12.81 -0.76 -21.08
N ALA A 161 -12.95 -1.40 -19.92
CA ALA A 161 -13.32 -0.75 -18.66
C ALA A 161 -12.11 -0.48 -17.76
N ALA A 162 -10.92 -1.00 -18.08
CA ALA A 162 -9.75 -0.97 -17.23
C ALA A 162 -9.33 0.44 -16.78
N TYR A 163 -9.42 1.41 -17.69
CA TYR A 163 -9.16 2.81 -17.37
C TYR A 163 -10.11 3.31 -16.28
N VAL A 164 -11.42 3.13 -16.48
CA VAL A 164 -12.46 3.61 -15.55
C VAL A 164 -12.36 2.90 -14.21
N ILE A 165 -12.18 1.57 -14.20
CA ILE A 165 -11.98 0.79 -12.96
C ILE A 165 -10.80 1.34 -12.16
N THR A 166 -9.68 1.60 -12.83
CA THR A 166 -8.47 2.10 -12.18
C THR A 166 -8.65 3.54 -11.68
N LEU A 167 -9.31 4.39 -12.46
CA LEU A 167 -9.64 5.76 -12.06
C LEU A 167 -10.52 5.77 -10.81
N LEU A 168 -11.52 4.89 -10.72
CA LEU A 168 -12.37 4.75 -9.53
C LEU A 168 -11.57 4.34 -8.29
N ILE A 169 -10.60 3.44 -8.44
CA ILE A 169 -9.68 3.08 -7.36
C ILE A 169 -8.83 4.27 -6.94
N ILE A 170 -8.27 5.02 -7.91
CA ILE A 170 -7.48 6.22 -7.61
C ILE A 170 -8.31 7.25 -6.85
N MET A 171 -9.60 7.41 -7.17
CA MET A 171 -10.47 8.40 -6.55
C MET A 171 -11.15 7.93 -5.26
N GLN A 172 -10.91 6.69 -4.83
CA GLN A 172 -11.58 6.11 -3.66
C GLN A 172 -11.17 6.85 -2.37
N PRO A 173 -12.07 7.60 -1.70
CA PRO A 173 -11.70 8.43 -0.54
C PRO A 173 -11.11 7.62 0.62
N LEU A 174 -11.58 6.39 0.81
CA LEU A 174 -11.06 5.50 1.85
C LEU A 174 -9.55 5.27 1.73
N LEU A 175 -9.03 5.11 0.51
CA LEU A 175 -7.60 4.91 0.29
C LEU A 175 -6.80 6.16 0.64
N HIS A 176 -7.34 7.34 0.31
CA HIS A 176 -6.73 8.63 0.66
C HIS A 176 -6.67 8.87 2.17
N LEU A 177 -7.70 8.45 2.91
CA LEU A 177 -7.71 8.53 4.36
C LEU A 177 -6.69 7.59 5.00
N LEU A 178 -6.48 6.38 4.44
CA LEU A 178 -5.47 5.44 4.91
C LEU A 178 -4.04 5.94 4.65
N ILE A 179 -3.74 6.44 3.44
CA ILE A 179 -2.38 6.93 3.12
C ILE A 179 -1.99 8.17 3.92
N SER A 180 -2.97 8.98 4.33
CA SER A 180 -2.77 10.19 5.12
C SER A 180 -2.82 9.95 6.63
N GLY A 181 -3.01 8.70 7.09
CA GLY A 181 -3.09 8.40 8.53
C GLY A 181 -4.38 8.86 9.21
N ARG A 182 -5.34 9.41 8.46
CA ARG A 182 -6.60 9.98 8.98
C ARG A 182 -7.61 8.95 9.44
N LEU A 183 -7.48 7.71 8.96
CA LEU A 183 -8.29 6.57 9.40
C LEU A 183 -7.38 5.57 10.12
N GLY A 184 -7.88 4.99 11.22
CA GLY A 184 -7.16 3.95 11.98
C GLY A 184 -6.75 2.76 11.11
N MET A 185 -5.76 1.98 11.57
CA MET A 185 -4.98 0.98 10.83
C MET A 185 -4.06 1.57 9.74
N ASP A 186 -4.44 2.68 9.09
CA ASP A 186 -3.60 3.56 8.28
C ASP A 186 -2.63 2.86 7.29
N HIS A 187 -1.33 3.02 7.53
CA HIS A 187 -0.18 2.62 6.75
C HIS A 187 -0.01 1.10 6.70
N ASN A 188 -0.42 0.39 7.76
CA ASN A 188 -0.36 -1.07 7.73
C ASN A 188 -1.43 -1.64 6.77
N ASP A 189 -2.58 -0.98 6.66
CA ASP A 189 -3.69 -1.43 5.83
C ASP A 189 -3.45 -1.17 4.37
N ILE A 190 -2.95 0.02 4.01
CA ILE A 190 -2.59 0.29 2.63
C ILE A 190 -1.47 -0.63 2.13
N ALA A 191 -0.46 -0.91 2.97
CA ALA A 191 0.60 -1.86 2.63
C ALA A 191 0.04 -3.29 2.47
N PHE A 192 -0.83 -3.71 3.40
CA PHE A 192 -1.53 -4.99 3.35
C PHE A 192 -2.33 -5.16 2.06
N ILE A 193 -3.25 -4.25 1.74
CA ILE A 193 -4.08 -4.39 0.54
C ILE A 193 -3.27 -4.30 -0.75
N ALA A 194 -2.18 -3.52 -0.76
CA ALA A 194 -1.28 -3.45 -1.91
C ALA A 194 -0.58 -4.77 -2.16
N TYR A 195 -0.06 -5.45 -1.12
CA TYR A 195 0.54 -6.77 -1.27
C TYR A 195 -0.48 -7.85 -1.65
N ILE A 196 -1.69 -7.79 -1.10
CA ILE A 196 -2.81 -8.63 -1.56
C ILE A 196 -3.08 -8.38 -3.06
N GLY A 197 -3.11 -7.12 -3.48
CA GLY A 197 -3.30 -6.71 -4.87
C GLY A 197 -2.21 -7.25 -5.80
N VAL A 198 -0.94 -7.15 -5.41
CA VAL A 198 0.19 -7.71 -6.18
C VAL A 198 0.10 -9.22 -6.26
N SER A 199 -0.22 -9.88 -5.16
CA SER A 199 -0.36 -11.34 -5.11
C SER A 199 -1.48 -11.81 -6.03
N PHE A 200 -2.61 -11.11 -6.04
CA PHE A 200 -3.73 -11.39 -6.93
C PHE A 200 -3.38 -11.10 -8.39
N TRP A 201 -2.71 -9.97 -8.67
CA TRP A 201 -2.25 -9.62 -10.00
C TRP A 201 -1.27 -10.65 -10.57
N ALA A 202 -0.26 -11.06 -9.81
CA ALA A 202 0.67 -12.10 -10.23
C ALA A 202 -0.06 -13.41 -10.53
N TRP A 203 -1.06 -13.78 -9.75
CA TRP A 203 -1.87 -14.96 -10.02
C TRP A 203 -2.66 -14.84 -11.34
N CYS A 204 -3.26 -13.68 -11.62
CA CYS A 204 -3.90 -13.40 -12.90
C CYS A 204 -2.92 -13.53 -14.06
N GLU A 205 -1.74 -12.92 -13.98
CA GLU A 205 -0.70 -13.02 -15.01
C GLU A 205 -0.25 -14.47 -15.21
N TYR A 206 -0.11 -15.25 -14.14
CA TYR A 206 0.19 -16.68 -14.24
C TYR A 206 -0.90 -17.43 -15.02
N LYS A 207 -2.18 -17.17 -14.74
CA LYS A 207 -3.29 -17.84 -15.44
C LYS A 207 -3.31 -17.56 -16.93
N PHE A 208 -2.99 -16.33 -17.36
CA PHE A 208 -2.98 -15.95 -18.77
C PHE A 208 -1.67 -16.32 -19.50
N SER A 209 -0.51 -16.20 -18.84
CA SER A 209 0.80 -16.41 -19.49
C SER A 209 1.42 -17.78 -19.26
N GLN A 210 1.02 -18.50 -18.21
CA GLN A 210 1.62 -19.75 -17.72
C GLN A 210 3.12 -19.65 -17.36
N ASP A 211 3.66 -18.43 -17.27
CA ASP A 211 5.05 -18.21 -16.88
C ASP A 211 5.23 -18.42 -15.36
N LYS A 212 6.09 -19.38 -15.01
CA LYS A 212 6.33 -19.79 -13.62
C LYS A 212 6.89 -18.66 -12.74
N LYS A 213 7.49 -17.62 -13.32
CA LYS A 213 7.97 -16.46 -12.53
C LYS A 213 6.87 -15.85 -11.68
N TRP A 214 5.64 -15.86 -12.19
CA TRP A 214 4.49 -15.29 -11.52
C TRP A 214 4.09 -16.07 -10.27
N ILE A 215 4.33 -17.39 -10.23
CA ILE A 215 4.10 -18.22 -9.04
C ILE A 215 4.99 -17.74 -7.88
N TYR A 216 6.25 -17.38 -8.16
CA TYR A 216 7.13 -16.84 -7.13
C TYR A 216 6.62 -15.49 -6.62
N TRP A 217 6.16 -14.61 -7.52
CA TRP A 217 5.59 -13.32 -7.12
C TRP A 217 4.30 -13.46 -6.31
N VAL A 218 3.47 -14.45 -6.61
CA VAL A 218 2.30 -14.83 -5.81
C VAL A 218 2.73 -15.15 -4.37
N GLY A 219 3.72 -16.04 -4.20
CA GLY A 219 4.20 -16.44 -2.87
C GLY A 219 4.86 -15.29 -2.10
N VAL A 220 5.73 -14.52 -2.76
CA VAL A 220 6.44 -13.39 -2.15
C VAL A 220 5.46 -12.31 -1.68
N ALA A 221 4.48 -11.95 -2.51
CA ALA A 221 3.50 -10.94 -2.16
C ALA A 221 2.53 -11.42 -1.07
N ALA A 222 2.12 -12.70 -1.09
CA ALA A 222 1.33 -13.28 0.00
C ALA A 222 2.09 -13.29 1.34
N ALA A 223 3.37 -13.67 1.32
CA ALA A 223 4.23 -13.62 2.50
C ALA A 223 4.38 -12.17 3.00
N ALA A 224 4.56 -11.21 2.10
CA ALA A 224 4.61 -9.79 2.44
C ALA A 224 3.29 -9.30 3.08
N ALA A 225 2.13 -9.71 2.58
CA ALA A 225 0.83 -9.37 3.17
C ALA A 225 0.65 -9.96 4.59
N ILE A 226 1.14 -11.17 4.84
CA ILE A 226 1.20 -11.75 6.20
C ILE A 226 2.16 -10.95 7.07
N TRP A 227 3.29 -10.52 6.52
CA TRP A 227 4.29 -9.77 7.26
C TRP A 227 3.90 -8.32 7.53
N THR A 228 2.80 -7.82 6.97
CA THR A 228 2.19 -6.54 7.36
C THR A 228 1.05 -6.74 8.37
N LYS A 229 0.11 -7.67 8.11
CA LYS A 229 -1.14 -7.80 8.89
C LYS A 229 -1.46 -9.23 9.37
N TRP A 230 -0.43 -10.01 9.69
CA TRP A 230 -0.51 -11.36 10.29
C TRP A 230 -1.57 -12.25 9.61
N VAL A 231 -2.54 -12.74 10.39
CA VAL A 231 -3.59 -13.68 9.95
C VAL A 231 -4.47 -13.07 8.86
N ALA A 232 -4.73 -11.76 8.87
CA ALA A 232 -5.50 -11.13 7.79
C ALA A 232 -4.76 -11.24 6.44
N GLY A 233 -3.43 -11.24 6.46
CA GLY A 233 -2.55 -11.59 5.34
C GLY A 233 -2.92 -12.90 4.64
N SER A 234 -3.28 -13.91 5.43
CA SER A 234 -3.58 -15.25 4.92
C SER A 234 -4.91 -15.35 4.16
N LEU A 235 -5.76 -14.31 4.19
CA LEU A 235 -7.04 -14.27 3.46
C LEU A 235 -6.86 -14.43 1.95
N ILE A 236 -5.68 -14.11 1.41
CA ILE A 236 -5.37 -14.37 0.00
C ILE A 236 -5.51 -15.85 -0.37
N PHE A 237 -5.14 -16.76 0.55
CA PHE A 237 -5.25 -18.20 0.32
C PHE A 237 -6.70 -18.68 0.29
N CYS A 238 -7.63 -17.98 0.97
CA CYS A 238 -9.05 -18.31 0.91
C CYS A 238 -9.60 -18.12 -0.51
N ILE A 239 -9.22 -17.04 -1.19
CA ILE A 239 -9.67 -16.75 -2.56
C ILE A 239 -9.18 -17.84 -3.52
N TRP A 240 -7.90 -18.22 -3.44
CA TRP A 240 -7.36 -19.28 -4.28
C TRP A 240 -7.89 -20.66 -3.92
N GLY A 241 -8.05 -20.95 -2.63
CA GLY A 241 -8.64 -22.18 -2.14
C GLY A 241 -10.05 -22.38 -2.71
N LEU A 242 -10.89 -21.35 -2.62
CA LEU A 242 -12.23 -21.37 -3.21
C LEU A 242 -12.18 -21.56 -4.73
N TYR A 243 -11.30 -20.85 -5.43
CA TYR A 243 -11.16 -21.01 -6.88
C TYR A 243 -10.78 -22.44 -7.28
N ILE A 244 -9.79 -23.03 -6.60
CA ILE A 244 -9.32 -24.40 -6.87
C ILE A 244 -10.45 -25.40 -6.61
N LEU A 245 -11.13 -25.27 -5.48
CA LEU A 245 -12.24 -26.15 -5.09
C LEU A 245 -13.40 -26.09 -6.10
N LEU A 246 -13.78 -24.89 -6.53
CA LEU A 246 -14.96 -24.69 -7.38
C LEU A 246 -14.71 -25.01 -8.86
N PHE A 247 -13.52 -24.71 -9.37
CA PHE A 247 -13.27 -24.74 -10.81
C PHE A 247 -12.26 -25.82 -11.23
N GLU A 248 -11.14 -25.97 -10.52
CA GLU A 248 -10.06 -26.88 -10.95
C GLU A 248 -10.36 -28.34 -10.62
N ILE A 249 -10.85 -28.62 -9.42
CA ILE A 249 -11.21 -29.99 -9.01
C ILE A 249 -12.36 -30.51 -9.87
N ARG A 250 -13.39 -29.67 -10.04
CA ARG A 250 -14.58 -30.03 -10.82
C ARG A 250 -14.26 -30.29 -12.29
N GLN A 251 -13.35 -29.51 -12.88
CA GLN A 251 -12.90 -29.73 -14.25
C GLN A 251 -12.11 -31.05 -14.37
N ARG A 252 -11.23 -31.38 -13.41
CA ARG A 252 -10.51 -32.67 -13.41
C ARG A 252 -11.42 -33.88 -13.27
N GLU A 253 -12.49 -33.79 -12.49
CA GLU A 253 -13.48 -34.87 -12.35
C GLU A 253 -14.22 -35.12 -13.67
N GLN A 254 -14.61 -34.06 -14.39
CA GLN A 254 -15.25 -34.20 -15.71
C GLN A 254 -14.34 -34.88 -16.74
N TRP A 255 -13.02 -34.63 -16.68
CA TRP A 255 -12.06 -35.23 -17.61
C TRP A 255 -11.77 -36.70 -17.31
N LYS A 256 -11.95 -37.14 -16.06
CA LYS A 256 -11.85 -38.57 -15.69
C LYS A 256 -13.11 -39.37 -16.04
N ALA A 257 -14.22 -38.70 -16.35
CA ALA A 257 -15.49 -39.31 -16.71
C ALA A 257 -15.68 -39.48 -18.23
N LEU A 258 -14.70 -39.02 -19.04
CA LEU A 258 -14.60 -39.22 -20.49
C LEU A 258 -13.54 -40.28 -20.80
#